data_AF-A0AAD9F130-F1
#
_entry.id   AF-A0AAD9F130-F1
#
_cell.length_a   1.000
_cell.length_b   1.000
_cell.length_c   1.000
_cell.angle_alpha   90.00
_cell.angle_beta   90.00
_cell.angle_gamma   90.00
#
_symmetry.space_group_name_H-M   'P 1'
#
loop_
_entity.id
_entity.type
_entity.pdbx_description
1 polymer ?
#
loop_
_entity_poly.entity_id
_entity_poly.type
_entity_poly.pdbx_seq_one_letter_code
_entity_poly.pdbx_strand_id
1 'polypeptide(L)'
;MVDCGTALCSYRWGYGLTGDERLRERRSGFIDKVSKPVIESLLDKLFDKKVLTDSERETAEEKQNRRDKARFVIDTVRKKGAAASSEMIEFLCGADPFLCEHLGLMLN
;
A
#
# COMPACT_ATOMS: atom_id res chain seq x y z
N MET A 1 37.25 -3.79 22.49
CA MET A 1 36.59 -3.95 21.19
C MET A 1 35.17 -4.37 21.49
N VAL A 2 34.24 -3.43 21.39
CA VAL A 2 32.81 -3.73 21.59
C VAL A 2 32.29 -4.48 20.37
N ASP A 3 31.66 -5.63 20.61
CA ASP A 3 30.97 -6.43 19.61
C ASP A 3 29.93 -5.58 18.85
N CYS A 4 30.26 -5.24 17.61
CA CYS A 4 29.34 -4.60 16.67
C CYS A 4 28.63 -5.72 15.88
N GLY A 5 27.64 -6.37 16.50
CA GLY A 5 27.01 -7.56 15.90
C GLY A 5 25.49 -7.69 16.04
N THR A 6 24.82 -6.85 16.84
CA THR A 6 23.38 -7.06 17.13
C THR A 6 22.49 -5.82 16.94
N ALA A 7 23.02 -4.69 16.47
CA ALA A 7 22.23 -3.48 16.25
C ALA A 7 21.34 -3.49 14.99
N LEU A 8 21.33 -4.56 14.18
CA LEU A 8 20.55 -4.60 12.93
C LEU A 8 19.18 -5.28 13.04
N CYS A 9 18.82 -5.87 14.19
CA CYS A 9 17.52 -6.56 14.33
C CYS A 9 16.42 -5.72 15.02
N SER A 10 16.74 -4.54 15.58
CA SER A 10 15.76 -3.76 16.37
C SER A 10 15.08 -2.60 15.61
N TYR A 11 15.56 -2.17 14.44
CA TYR A 11 14.95 -1.07 13.67
C TYR A 11 14.06 -1.54 12.52
N ARG A 12 13.74 -2.84 12.47
CA ARG A 12 12.89 -3.46 11.42
C ARG A 12 11.39 -3.39 11.72
N TRP A 13 10.98 -2.49 12.59
CA TRP A 13 9.59 -2.09 12.77
C TRP A 13 9.50 -0.74 12.08
N GLY A 14 8.66 -0.59 11.05
CA GLY A 14 8.72 0.45 10.02
C GLY A 14 8.56 1.93 10.43
N TYR A 15 9.07 2.32 11.61
CA TYR A 15 8.99 3.65 12.23
C TYR A 15 9.81 4.75 11.52
N GLY A 16 10.48 4.46 10.41
CA GLY A 16 11.21 5.45 9.61
C GLY A 16 10.95 5.37 8.11
N LEU A 17 10.05 4.50 7.66
CA LEU A 17 9.79 4.30 6.23
C LEU A 17 8.76 5.32 5.74
N THR A 18 9.02 5.93 4.58
CA THR A 18 8.00 6.73 3.90
C THR A 18 6.85 5.84 3.40
N GLY A 19 5.69 6.43 3.09
CA GLY A 19 4.54 5.65 2.63
C GLY A 19 4.85 4.73 1.44
N ASP A 20 5.62 5.21 0.47
CA ASP A 20 5.97 4.45 -0.74
C ASP A 20 6.96 3.31 -0.45
N GLU A 21 7.84 3.46 0.55
CA GLU A 21 8.71 2.39 1.03
C GLU A 21 7.91 1.31 1.74
N ARG A 22 6.95 1.70 2.59
CA ARG A 22 6.05 0.75 3.27
C ARG A 22 5.24 -0.06 2.25
N LEU A 23 4.66 0.60 1.24
CA LEU A 23 3.96 -0.09 0.16
C LEU A 23 4.91 -0.97 -0.68
N ARG A 24 6.16 -0.53 -0.94
CA ARG A 24 7.17 -1.34 -1.63
C ARG A 24 7.42 -2.65 -0.89
N GLU A 25 7.63 -2.60 0.42
CA GLU A 25 7.93 -3.79 1.22
C GLU A 25 6.74 -4.74 1.36
N ARG A 26 5.50 -4.21 1.40
CA ARG A 26 4.28 -5.00 1.59
C ARG A 26 3.56 -5.35 0.29
N ARG A 27 4.15 -4.98 -0.85
CA ARG A 27 3.55 -5.09 -2.17
C ARG A 27 3.03 -6.48 -2.51
N SER A 28 3.84 -7.52 -2.28
CA SER A 28 3.45 -8.90 -2.57
C SER A 28 2.25 -9.33 -1.72
N GLY A 29 2.32 -9.09 -0.41
CA GLY A 29 1.25 -9.38 0.52
C GLY A 29 -0.06 -8.67 0.16
N PHE A 30 0.01 -7.39 -0.22
CA PHE A 30 -1.15 -6.65 -0.70
C PHE A 30 -1.77 -7.31 -1.94
N ILE A 31 -1.00 -7.56 -2.99
CA ILE A 31 -1.49 -8.16 -4.26
C ILE A 31 -2.15 -9.53 -4.01
N ASP A 32 -1.57 -10.31 -3.11
CA ASP A 32 -2.02 -11.67 -2.83
C ASP A 32 -3.30 -11.72 -1.99
N LYS A 33 -3.46 -10.79 -1.05
CA LYS A 33 -4.48 -10.89 0.00
C LYS A 33 -5.60 -9.87 -0.09
N VAL A 34 -5.39 -8.72 -0.74
CA VAL A 34 -6.45 -7.70 -0.85
C VAL A 34 -7.65 -8.26 -1.59
N SER A 35 -8.83 -8.04 -1.01
CA SER A 35 -10.09 -8.50 -1.59
C SER A 35 -10.54 -7.56 -2.71
N LYS A 36 -11.35 -8.07 -3.66
CA LYS A 36 -11.90 -7.24 -4.75
C LYS A 36 -12.68 -6.03 -4.20
N PRO A 37 -13.60 -6.16 -3.23
CA PRO A 37 -14.33 -5.01 -2.68
C PRO A 37 -13.42 -3.92 -2.10
N VAL A 38 -12.33 -4.29 -1.42
CA VAL A 38 -11.36 -3.33 -0.88
C VAL A 38 -10.61 -2.62 -2.01
N ILE A 39 -10.25 -3.32 -3.10
CA ILE A 39 -9.65 -2.67 -4.28
C ILE A 39 -10.61 -1.63 -4.88
N GLU A 40 -11.88 -1.97 -5.07
CA GLU A 40 -12.85 -1.00 -5.66
C GLU A 40 -13.02 0.21 -4.73
N SER A 41 -13.13 0.00 -3.41
CA SER A 41 -13.21 1.11 -2.45
C SER A 41 -11.96 1.99 -2.45
N LEU A 42 -10.77 1.40 -2.60
CA LEU A 42 -9.53 2.15 -2.76
C LEU A 42 -9.54 2.97 -4.05
N LEU A 43 -9.96 2.39 -5.17
CA LEU A 43 -10.05 3.10 -6.45
C LEU A 43 -10.96 4.34 -6.34
N ASP A 44 -12.14 4.19 -5.74
CA ASP A 44 -13.07 5.31 -5.53
C ASP A 44 -12.43 6.42 -4.69
N LYS A 45 -11.89 6.07 -3.50
CA LYS A 45 -11.32 7.08 -2.60
C LYS A 45 -10.06 7.75 -3.16
N LEU A 46 -9.20 6.99 -3.84
CA LEU A 46 -7.98 7.52 -4.46
C LEU A 46 -8.29 8.42 -5.64
N PHE A 47 -9.38 8.13 -6.38
CA PHE A 47 -9.87 8.99 -7.44
C PHE A 47 -10.50 10.27 -6.88
N ASP A 48 -11.34 10.16 -5.85
CA ASP A 48 -11.95 11.31 -5.18
C ASP A 48 -10.91 12.28 -4.61
N LYS A 49 -9.80 11.75 -4.07
CA LYS A 49 -8.65 12.52 -3.59
C LYS A 49 -7.70 12.99 -4.70
N LYS A 50 -8.03 12.73 -5.97
CA LYS A 50 -7.20 13.08 -7.15
C LYS A 50 -5.79 12.50 -7.10
N VAL A 51 -5.61 11.39 -6.39
CA VAL A 51 -4.36 10.62 -6.40
C VAL A 51 -4.26 9.87 -7.73
N LEU A 52 -5.35 9.24 -8.15
CA LEU A 52 -5.49 8.65 -9.48
C LEU A 52 -6.08 9.67 -10.46
N THR A 53 -5.53 9.72 -11.67
CA THR A 53 -6.09 10.49 -12.79
C THR A 53 -7.23 9.73 -13.47
N ASP A 54 -8.00 10.40 -14.33
CA ASP A 54 -9.04 9.75 -15.15
C ASP A 54 -8.49 8.58 -15.97
N SER A 55 -7.36 8.77 -16.66
CA SER A 55 -6.73 7.72 -17.46
C SER A 55 -6.24 6.54 -16.61
N GLU A 56 -5.74 6.81 -15.39
CA GLU A 56 -5.32 5.74 -14.47
C GLU A 56 -6.52 4.97 -13.92
N ARG A 57 -7.65 5.65 -13.66
CA ARG A 57 -8.90 5.01 -13.25
C ARG A 57 -9.44 4.11 -14.36
N GLU A 58 -9.53 4.62 -15.59
CA GLU A 58 -9.94 3.83 -16.76
C GLU A 58 -9.04 2.60 -16.94
N THR A 59 -7.72 2.78 -16.87
CA THR A 59 -6.75 1.66 -16.95
C THR A 59 -6.95 0.63 -15.83
N ALA A 60 -7.36 1.05 -14.62
CA ALA A 60 -7.66 0.15 -13.53
C ALA A 60 -8.95 -0.65 -13.80
N GLU A 61 -9.98 -0.01 -14.35
CA GLU A 61 -11.26 -0.62 -14.70
C GLU A 61 -11.13 -1.69 -15.78
N GLU A 62 -10.20 -1.53 -16.72
CA GLU A 62 -9.86 -2.54 -17.74
C GLU A 62 -9.24 -3.83 -17.15
N LYS A 63 -8.72 -3.81 -15.91
CA LYS A 63 -8.11 -5.00 -15.28
C LYS A 63 -9.19 -5.98 -14.81
N GLN A 64 -9.37 -7.06 -15.57
CA GLN A 64 -10.33 -8.11 -15.26
C GLN A 64 -9.94 -8.98 -14.05
N ASN A 65 -8.64 -9.21 -13.85
CA ASN A 65 -8.13 -10.01 -12.74
C ASN A 65 -7.88 -9.16 -11.50
N ARG A 66 -8.39 -9.61 -10.34
CA ARG A 66 -8.16 -9.01 -9.02
C ARG A 66 -6.67 -8.73 -8.74
N ARG A 67 -5.78 -9.69 -9.00
CA ARG A 67 -4.33 -9.54 -8.75
C ARG A 67 -3.71 -8.48 -9.65
N ASP A 68 -4.12 -8.42 -10.92
CA ASP A 68 -3.57 -7.44 -11.85
C ASP A 68 -4.08 -6.03 -11.54
N LYS A 69 -5.35 -5.89 -11.14
CA LYS A 69 -5.92 -4.65 -10.63
C LYS A 69 -5.20 -4.20 -9.34
N ALA A 70 -5.02 -5.09 -8.37
CA ALA A 70 -4.28 -4.79 -7.14
C ALA A 70 -2.84 -4.34 -7.43
N ARG A 71 -2.15 -5.04 -8.34
CA ARG A 71 -0.80 -4.67 -8.78
C ARG A 71 -0.77 -3.28 -9.39
N PHE A 72 -1.72 -2.98 -10.27
CA PHE A 72 -1.83 -1.66 -10.89
C PHE A 72 -2.01 -0.58 -9.83
N VAL A 73 -2.98 -0.72 -8.93
CA VAL A 73 -3.27 0.28 -7.88
C VAL A 73 -2.04 0.57 -7.02
N ILE A 74 -1.41 -0.46 -6.44
CA ILE A 74 -0.28 -0.24 -5.53
C ILE A 74 0.95 0.31 -6.25
N ASP A 75 1.22 -0.11 -7.49
CA ASP A 75 2.37 0.39 -8.24
C ASP A 75 2.18 1.83 -8.70
N THR A 76 0.98 2.18 -9.15
CA THR A 76 0.64 3.54 -9.60
C THR A 76 0.73 4.52 -8.43
N VAL A 77 0.07 4.23 -7.31
CA VAL A 77 0.11 5.09 -6.12
C VAL A 77 1.54 5.21 -5.57
N ARG A 78 2.26 4.10 -5.44
CA ARG A 78 3.65 4.10 -4.95
C ARG A 78 4.57 4.97 -5.79
N LYS A 79 4.45 4.93 -7.12
CA LYS A 79 5.25 5.76 -8.04
C LYS A 79 4.97 7.26 -7.92
N LYS A 80 3.83 7.65 -7.37
CA LYS A 80 3.49 9.05 -7.06
C LYS A 80 4.11 9.54 -5.75
N GLY A 81 4.77 8.66 -5.00
CA GLY A 81 5.60 9.00 -3.85
C GLY A 81 4.90 8.89 -2.50
N ALA A 82 5.60 9.38 -1.47
CA ALA A 82 5.27 9.16 -0.07
C ALA A 82 3.85 9.63 0.31
N ALA A 83 3.44 10.82 -0.11
CA ALA A 83 2.15 11.40 0.27
C ALA A 83 0.96 10.57 -0.27
N ALA A 84 0.97 10.26 -1.57
CA ALA A 84 -0.03 9.41 -2.20
C ALA A 84 -0.09 8.02 -1.56
N SER A 85 1.08 7.47 -1.25
CA SER A 85 1.20 6.16 -0.60
C SER A 85 0.66 6.15 0.82
N SER A 86 0.90 7.21 1.60
CA SER A 86 0.33 7.36 2.94
C SER A 86 -1.20 7.45 2.90
N GLU A 87 -1.76 8.20 1.94
CA GLU A 87 -3.21 8.29 1.75
C GLU A 87 -3.84 6.92 1.44
N MET A 88 -3.22 6.12 0.55
CA MET A 88 -3.67 4.75 0.28
C MET A 88 -3.59 3.86 1.52
N ILE A 89 -2.53 3.97 2.33
CA ILE A 89 -2.39 3.20 3.58
C ILE A 89 -3.52 3.56 4.55
N GLU A 90 -3.81 4.84 4.74
CA GLU A 90 -4.91 5.30 5.60
C GLU A 90 -6.25 4.73 5.14
N PHE A 91 -6.55 4.82 3.84
CA PHE A 91 -7.79 4.26 3.29
C PHE A 91 -7.87 2.75 3.39
N LEU A 92 -6.76 2.05 3.16
CA LEU A 92 -6.69 0.60 3.32
C LEU A 92 -6.97 0.21 4.77
N CYS A 93 -6.37 0.89 5.75
CA CYS A 93 -6.56 0.56 7.15
C CYS A 93 -7.95 0.93 7.66
N GLY A 94 -8.60 1.95 7.09
CA GLY A 94 -10.00 2.24 7.36
C GLY A 94 -10.97 1.24 6.71
N ALA A 95 -10.62 0.68 5.55
CA ALA A 95 -11.47 -0.28 4.83
C ALA A 95 -11.30 -1.72 5.32
N ASP A 96 -10.07 -2.12 5.68
CA ASP A 96 -9.73 -3.46 6.15
C ASP A 96 -8.59 -3.37 7.19
N PRO A 97 -8.91 -3.09 8.47
CA PRO A 97 -7.94 -3.02 9.55
C PRO A 97 -7.16 -4.34 9.74
N PHE A 98 -7.82 -5.49 9.54
CA PHE A 98 -7.20 -6.81 9.72
C PHE A 98 -6.12 -7.06 8.65
N LEU A 99 -6.40 -6.72 7.40
CA LEU A 99 -5.39 -6.79 6.34
C LEU A 99 -4.25 -5.82 6.61
N CYS A 100 -4.54 -4.61 7.09
CA CYS A 100 -3.50 -3.64 7.46
C CYS A 100 -2.60 -4.16 8.58
N GLU A 101 -3.17 -4.74 9.64
CA GLU A 101 -2.43 -5.39 10.71
C GLU A 101 -1.56 -6.54 10.17
N HIS A 102 -2.17 -7.41 9.37
CA HIS A 102 -1.49 -8.55 8.78
C HIS A 102 -0.31 -8.14 7.89
N LEU A 103 -0.42 -7.01 7.19
CA LEU A 103 0.66 -6.44 6.39
C LEU A 103 1.64 -5.60 7.22
N GLY A 104 1.42 -5.39 8.52
CA GLY A 104 2.25 -4.50 9.35
C GLY A 104 2.25 -3.06 8.84
N LEU A 105 1.09 -2.59 8.36
CA LEU A 105 0.84 -1.23 7.86
C LEU A 105 0.17 -0.33 8.91
N MET A 106 -0.21 -0.85 10.07
CA MET A 106 -0.59 0.00 11.20
C MET A 106 0.67 0.49 11.92
N LEU A 107 0.67 1.77 12.28
CA LEU A 107 1.60 2.33 13.25
C LEU A 107 0.99 2.02 14.62
N ASN A 108 1.73 1.34 15.51
CA ASN A 108 1.41 1.36 16.94
C ASN A 108 2.07 2.57 17.60
#